data_AF-A0A2N9ZZK4-F1
#
_entry.id   AF-A0A2N9ZZK4-F1
#
_cell.length_a   1.000
_cell.length_b   1.000
_cell.length_c   1.000
_cell.angle_alpha   90.00
_cell.angle_beta   90.00
_cell.angle_gamma   90.00
#
_symmetry.space_group_name_H-M   'P 1'
#
loop_
_entity.id
_entity.type
_entity.pdbx_description
1 polymer ?
#
loop_
_entity_poly.entity_id
_entity_poly.type
_entity_poly.pdbx_seq_one_letter_code
_entity_poly.pdbx_strand_id
1 'polypeptide(L)' 'MKYDKQVVIEGLKRTIEQNEEKIIEYSKPCDARKRRIRALERDLLKKKNKELRKKVEELEDESTAIN' A
#
# COMPACT_ATOMS: atom_id res chain seq x y z
N MET A 1 -2.14 -22.67 13.25
CA MET A 1 -3.16 -21.78 12.62
C MET A 1 -2.99 -21.88 11.11
N LYS A 2 -4.02 -22.31 10.37
CA LYS A 2 -4.06 -22.09 8.93
C LYS A 2 -4.18 -20.58 8.75
N TYR A 3 -3.13 -19.92 8.30
CA TYR A 3 -3.24 -18.54 7.86
C TYR A 3 -4.10 -18.55 6.61
N ASP A 4 -5.27 -17.94 6.69
CA ASP A 4 -6.13 -17.79 5.53
C ASP A 4 -5.47 -16.80 4.56
N LYS A 5 -5.17 -17.26 3.34
CA LYS A 5 -4.60 -16.39 2.30
C LYS A 5 -5.48 -15.16 2.08
N GLN A 6 -6.80 -15.28 2.26
CA GLN A 6 -7.74 -14.16 2.17
C GLN A 6 -7.48 -13.09 3.23
N VAL A 7 -7.21 -13.49 4.48
CA VAL A 7 -6.88 -12.55 5.58
C VAL A 7 -5.58 -11.79 5.28
N VAL A 8 -4.60 -12.45 4.65
CA VAL A 8 -3.36 -11.79 4.22
C VAL A 8 -3.65 -10.76 3.13
N ILE A 9 -4.42 -11.14 2.10
CA ILE A 9 -4.80 -10.23 1.00
C ILE A 9 -5.56 -9.01 1.53
N GLU A 10 -6.54 -9.21 2.41
CA GLU A 10 -7.32 -8.13 3.02
C GLU A 10 -6.43 -7.19 3.85
N GLY A 11 -5.51 -7.74 4.63
CA GLY A 11 -4.52 -6.94 5.38
C GLY A 11 -3.62 -6.09 4.46
N LEU A 12 -3.21 -6.63 3.31
CA LEU A 12 -2.41 -5.89 2.32
C LEU A 12 -3.24 -4.77 1.66
N LYS A 13 -4.50 -5.05 1.29
CA LYS A 13 -5.43 -4.06 0.72
C LYS A 13 -5.67 -2.89 1.69
N ARG A 14 -5.95 -3.20 2.96
CA ARG A 14 -6.09 -2.18 4.02
C ARG A 14 -4.83 -1.32 4.19
N THR A 15 -3.65 -1.93 4.09
CA THR A 15 -2.38 -1.19 4.16
C THR A 15 -2.21 -0.23 2.98
N ILE A 16 -2.61 -0.66 1.78
CA ILE A 16 -2.59 0.19 0.58
C ILE A 16 -3.49 1.41 0.76
N GLU A 17 -4.72 1.22 1.24
CA GLU A 17 -5.67 2.31 1.52
C GLU A 17 -5.12 3.33 2.53
N GLN A 18 -4.57 2.86 3.65
CA GLN A 18 -3.94 3.73 4.65
C GLN A 18 -2.77 4.54 4.08
N ASN A 19 -1.99 3.95 3.17
CA ASN A 19 -0.91 4.65 2.49
C ASN A 19 -1.45 5.70 1.50
N GLU A 20 -2.58 5.43 0.83
CA GLU A 20 -3.23 6.37 -0.08
C GLU A 20 -3.80 7.59 0.67
N GLU A 21 -4.42 7.37 1.83
CA GLU A 21 -4.85 8.45 2.73
C GLU A 21 -3.67 9.36 3.12
N LYS A 22 -2.54 8.77 3.50
CA LYS A 22 -1.30 9.52 3.82
C LYS A 22 -0.76 10.27 2.60
N ILE A 23 -0.80 9.67 1.41
CA ILE A 23 -0.38 10.36 0.16
C ILE A 23 -1.25 11.59 -0.09
N ILE A 24 -2.57 11.48 0.09
CA ILE A 24 -3.52 12.59 -0.04
C ILE A 24 -3.22 13.68 0.99
N GLU A 25 -3.04 13.29 2.27
CA GLU A 25 -2.70 14.21 3.34
C GLU A 25 -1.41 14.98 3.04
N TYR A 26 -0.37 14.27 2.61
CA TYR A 26 0.92 14.86 2.31
C TYR A 26 0.93 15.71 1.05
N SER A 27 -0.04 15.52 0.16
CA SER A 27 -0.21 16.36 -1.03
C SER A 27 -0.79 17.73 -0.72
N LYS A 28 -1.39 17.91 0.47
CA LYS A 28 -1.89 19.22 0.92
C LYS A 28 -0.75 20.21 1.14
N PRO A 29 -0.98 21.53 0.94
CA PRO A 29 -0.01 22.57 1.25
C PRO A 29 0.53 22.44 2.68
N CYS A 30 1.82 22.73 2.86
CA CYS A 30 2.49 22.65 4.15
C CYS A 30 3.65 23.64 4.25
N ASP A 31 4.16 23.79 5.47
CA ASP A 31 5.35 24.57 5.78
C ASP A 31 6.51 24.21 4.85
N ALA A 32 7.25 25.22 4.37
CA ALA A 32 8.39 25.01 3.48
C ALA A 32 9.42 24.02 4.05
N ARG A 33 9.62 24.03 5.38
CA ARG A 33 10.51 23.09 6.09
C ARG A 33 10.08 21.63 5.98
N LYS A 34 8.78 21.35 5.92
CA LYS A 34 8.21 19.98 5.87
C LYS A 34 8.01 19.49 4.44
N ARG A 35 7.97 20.40 3.46
CA ARG A 35 7.66 20.10 2.06
C ARG A 35 8.54 19.01 1.47
N ARG A 36 9.86 19.06 1.71
CA ARG A 36 10.82 18.08 1.19
C ARG A 36 10.58 16.69 1.81
N ILE A 37 10.38 16.63 3.11
CA ILE A 37 10.15 15.37 3.84
C ILE A 37 8.85 14.73 3.34
N ARG A 38 7.75 15.48 3.28
CA ARG A 38 6.46 15.00 2.76
C ARG A 38 6.56 14.51 1.31
N ALA A 39 7.34 15.18 0.46
CA ALA A 39 7.55 14.73 -0.92
C ALA A 39 8.23 13.35 -0.96
N LEU A 40 9.33 13.18 -0.20
CA LEU A 40 10.04 11.91 -0.12
C LEU A 40 9.15 10.79 0.45
N GLU A 41 8.37 11.09 1.48
CA GLU A 41 7.44 10.11 2.06
C GLU A 41 6.34 9.70 1.08
N ARG A 42 5.76 10.64 0.32
CA ARG A 42 4.78 10.30 -0.75
C ARG A 42 5.38 9.40 -1.80
N ASP A 43 6.59 9.70 -2.28
CA ASP A 43 7.24 8.91 -3.33
C ASP A 43 7.56 7.50 -2.82
N LEU A 44 8.00 7.38 -1.56
CA LEU A 44 8.19 6.09 -0.91
C LEU A 44 6.88 5.30 -0.79
N LEU A 45 5.79 5.94 -0.34
CA LEU A 45 4.49 5.29 -0.20
C LEU A 45 3.94 4.83 -1.54
N LYS A 46 4.09 5.62 -2.61
CA LYS A 46 3.72 5.22 -3.98
C LYS A 46 4.48 3.97 -4.43
N LYS A 47 5.79 3.93 -4.19
CA LYS A 47 6.62 2.75 -4.52
C LYS A 47 6.16 1.52 -3.73
N LYS A 48 5.94 1.66 -2.42
CA LYS A 48 5.44 0.57 -1.56
C LYS A 48 4.08 0.06 -2.01
N ASN A 49 3.13 0.96 -2.35
CA ASN A 49 1.82 0.54 -2.83
C ASN A 49 1.90 -0.22 -4.15
N LYS A 50 2.82 0.15 -5.06
CA LYS A 50 3.06 -0.62 -6.29
C LYS A 50 3.52 -2.05 -5.98
N GLU A 51 4.43 -2.22 -5.03
CA GLU A 51 4.93 -3.54 -4.61
C GLU A 51 3.84 -4.36 -3.89
N LEU A 52 3.06 -3.73 -3.00
CA LEU A 52 1.96 -4.38 -2.30
C LEU A 52 0.85 -4.84 -3.27
N ARG A 53 0.51 -4.03 -4.28
CA ARG A 53 -0.48 -4.40 -5.30
C ARG A 53 -0.04 -5.62 -6.10
N LYS A 54 1.23 -5.70 -6.50
CA LYS A 54 1.78 -6.91 -7.15
C LYS A 54 1.69 -8.14 -6.26
N LYS A 55 2.02 -7.99 -4.97
CA LYS A 55 1.92 -9.09 -4.01
C LYS A 55 0.48 -9.57 -3.81
N VAL A 56 -0.48 -8.66 -3.83
CA VAL A 56 -1.91 -9.02 -3.80
C VAL A 56 -2.29 -9.82 -5.04
N GLU A 57 -1.89 -9.37 -6.23
CA GLU A 57 -2.13 -10.06 -7.51
C GLU A 57 -1.51 -11.47 -7.51
N GLU A 58 -0.25 -11.61 -7.13
CA GLU A 58 0.44 -12.91 -7.01
C GLU A 58 -0.30 -13.88 -6.07
N LEU A 59 -0.79 -13.38 -4.92
CA LEU A 59 -1.53 -14.19 -3.96
C LEU A 59 -2.95 -14.57 -4.43
N GLU A 60 -3.61 -13.68 -5.16
CA GLU A 60 -4.92 -13.93 -5.78
C GLU A 60 -4.79 -14.97 -6.90
N ASP A 61 -3.76 -14.87 -7.75
CA ASP A 61 -3.47 -15.83 -8.82
C ASP A 61 -3.14 -17.23 -8.27
N GLU A 62 -2.27 -17.30 -7.25
CA GLU A 62 -1.99 -18.57 -6.55
C GLU A 62 -3.24 -19.21 -5.94
N SER A 63 -4.19 -18.41 -5.46
CA SER A 63 -5.43 -18.92 -4.88
C SER A 63 -6.41 -19.42 -5.95
N THR A 64 -6.35 -18.86 -7.15
CA THR A 64 -7.24 -19.20 -8.27
C THR A 64 -6.74 -20.44 -9.02
N ALA A 65 -5.42 -20.64 -9.13
CA ALA A 65 -4.82 -21.79 -9.80
C ALA A 65 -4.98 -23.13 -9.04
N ILE A 66 -5.44 -23.10 -7.78
CA ILE A 66 -5.65 -24.30 -6.95
C ILE A 66 -7.12 -24.78 -6.99
N ASN A 67 -8.04 -23.99 -7.54
CA ASN A 67 -9.47 -24.33 -7.67
C ASN A 67 -9.82 -24.97 -9.01
#